data_AF-A0AAD2F106-F1
#
_entry.id   AF-A0AAD2F106-F1
#
_cell.length_a   1.000
_cell.length_b   1.000
_cell.length_c   1.000
_cell.angle_alpha   90.00
_cell.angle_beta   90.00
_cell.angle_gamma   90.00
#
_symmetry.space_group_name_H-M   'P 1'
#
loop_
_entity.id
_entity.type
_entity.pdbx_description
1 polymer ?
#
loop_
_entity_poly.entity_id
_entity_poly.type
_entity_poly.pdbx_seq_one_letter_code
_entity_poly.pdbx_strand_id
1 'polypeptide(L)'
;MNTLFAKTFGGLSRAYYFRHFLFGVIFPAFIFLFASNAGKPLPYQMVLFALISTVLYPYARFVYEGVMNFILGNNVFFVNAIVMLFAKFSTMLICWAFAIFIAPIGLVYLYLRHSRA
;
A
#
# COMPACT_ATOMS: atom_id res chain seq x y z
N MET A 1 -0.53 21.14 21.08
CA MET A 1 0.32 21.31 19.88
C MET A 1 0.72 19.93 19.31
N ASN A 2 -0.20 19.21 18.65
CA ASN A 2 0.12 17.99 17.87
C ASN A 2 -0.97 17.69 16.81
N THR A 3 -1.58 18.74 16.25
CA THR A 3 -2.78 18.67 15.39
C THR A 3 -2.46 18.58 13.89
N LEU A 4 -1.22 18.26 13.52
CA LEU A 4 -0.85 17.97 12.12
C LEU A 4 -0.56 16.48 11.94
N PHE A 5 0.27 15.87 12.78
CA PHE A 5 0.54 14.42 12.71
C PHE A 5 -0.71 13.56 13.00
N ALA A 6 -1.57 13.96 13.93
CA ALA A 6 -2.85 13.29 14.17
C ALA A 6 -3.83 13.43 12.99
N LYS A 7 -3.69 14.46 12.16
CA LYS A 7 -4.57 14.71 11.00
C LYS A 7 -4.06 14.04 9.72
N THR A 8 -2.75 14.00 9.51
CA THR A 8 -2.12 13.44 8.30
C THR A 8 -1.87 11.93 8.41
N PHE A 9 -1.54 11.42 9.61
CA PHE A 9 -1.28 9.99 9.86
C PHE A 9 -2.43 9.29 10.62
N GLY A 10 -3.35 10.04 11.24
CA GLY A 10 -4.42 9.49 12.10
C GLY A 10 -5.75 9.20 11.41
N GLY A 11 -5.88 9.42 10.09
CA GLY A 11 -7.10 9.07 9.35
C GLY A 11 -7.22 7.58 9.00
N LEU A 12 -6.14 6.81 9.15
CA LEU A 12 -6.11 5.36 8.98
C LEU A 12 -6.07 4.69 10.36
N SER A 13 -6.89 3.66 10.59
CA SER A 13 -6.80 2.87 11.81
C SER A 13 -5.37 2.33 11.95
N ARG A 14 -4.73 2.51 13.11
CA ARG A 14 -3.35 2.05 13.38
C ARG A 14 -3.18 0.56 13.08
N ALA A 15 -4.20 -0.24 13.39
CA ALA A 15 -4.23 -1.67 13.09
C ALA A 15 -4.25 -1.95 11.57
N TYR A 16 -4.99 -1.14 10.80
CA TYR A 16 -5.03 -1.27 9.34
C TYR A 16 -3.67 -0.92 8.71
N TYR A 17 -3.07 0.21 9.11
CA TYR A 17 -1.75 0.61 8.62
C TYR A 17 -0.70 -0.48 8.87
N PHE A 18 -0.63 -0.98 10.11
CA PHE A 18 0.35 -1.99 10.50
C PHE A 18 0.19 -3.31 9.73
N ARG A 19 -1.05 -3.76 9.52
CA ARG A 19 -1.33 -4.96 8.72
C ARG A 19 -0.81 -4.82 7.30
N HIS A 20 -1.15 -3.72 6.62
CA HIS A 20 -0.69 -3.51 5.25
C HIS A 20 0.81 -3.26 5.16
N PHE A 21 1.41 -2.61 6.15
CA PHE A 21 2.85 -2.45 6.21
C PHE A 21 3.57 -3.80 6.30
N LEU A 22 3.14 -4.70 7.19
CA LEU A 22 3.71 -6.04 7.30
C LEU A 22 3.64 -6.82 5.98
N PHE A 23 2.51 -6.76 5.27
CA PHE A 23 2.42 -7.38 3.95
C PHE A 23 3.27 -6.66 2.90
N GLY A 24 3.44 -5.34 3.01
CA GLY A 24 4.30 -4.56 2.13
C GLY A 24 5.77 -4.95 2.21
N VAL A 25 6.25 -5.39 3.39
CA VAL A 25 7.63 -5.86 3.62
C VAL A 25 7.96 -7.16 2.87
N ILE A 26 6.94 -7.93 2.48
CA ILE A 26 7.13 -9.17 1.72
C ILE A 26 7.81 -8.89 0.37
N PHE A 27 7.44 -7.80 -0.30
CA PHE A 27 7.98 -7.44 -1.63
C PHE A 27 9.48 -7.10 -1.63
N PRO A 28 9.99 -6.17 -0.81
CA PRO A 28 11.43 -5.94 -0.72
C PRO A 28 12.18 -7.21 -0.28
N ALA A 29 11.64 -7.97 0.68
CA ALA A 29 12.28 -9.22 1.12
C ALA A 29 12.45 -10.21 -0.03
N PHE A 30 11.43 -10.39 -0.88
CA PHE A 30 11.56 -11.19 -2.09
C PHE A 30 12.61 -10.65 -3.06
N ILE A 31 12.64 -9.34 -3.31
CA ILE A 31 13.65 -8.71 -4.19
C ILE A 31 15.07 -8.98 -3.68
N PHE A 32 15.30 -8.82 -2.37
CA PHE A 32 16.60 -9.09 -1.75
C PHE A 32 17.00 -10.56 -1.89
N LEU A 33 16.09 -11.50 -1.58
CA LEU A 33 16.36 -12.93 -1.71
C LEU A 33 16.72 -13.33 -3.15
N PHE A 34 15.95 -12.86 -4.14
CA PHE A 34 16.23 -13.16 -5.55
C PHE A 34 17.55 -12.56 -6.02
N ALA A 35 17.86 -11.33 -5.61
CA ALA A 35 19.11 -10.68 -5.99
C ALA A 35 20.34 -11.36 -5.36
N SER A 36 20.24 -11.81 -4.10
CA SER A 36 21.29 -12.58 -3.44
C SER A 36 21.55 -13.91 -4.15
N ASN A 37 20.50 -14.62 -4.58
CA ASN A 37 20.65 -15.87 -5.35
C ASN A 37 21.22 -15.63 -6.76
N ALA A 38 20.96 -14.47 -7.37
CA ALA A 38 21.48 -14.10 -8.69
C ALA A 38 22.95 -13.63 -8.67
N GLY A 39 23.57 -13.49 -7.49
CA GLY A 39 24.96 -13.05 -7.35
C GLY A 39 25.24 -11.61 -7.81
N LYS A 40 24.19 -10.80 -8.03
CA LYS A 40 24.30 -9.42 -8.49
C LYS A 40 24.07 -8.45 -7.32
N PRO A 41 24.95 -7.45 -7.13
CA PRO A 41 24.70 -6.41 -6.14
C PRO A 41 23.46 -5.61 -6.55
N LEU A 42 22.56 -5.38 -5.59
CA LEU A 42 21.40 -4.53 -5.82
C LEU A 42 21.84 -3.07 -5.96
N PRO A 43 21.41 -2.36 -7.01
CA PRO A 43 21.68 -0.95 -7.13
C PRO A 43 21.00 -0.19 -6.00
N TYR A 44 21.69 0.81 -5.44
CA TYR A 44 21.20 1.62 -4.32
C TYR A 44 19.83 2.26 -4.61
N GLN A 45 19.59 2.67 -5.87
CA GLN A 45 18.31 3.24 -6.31
C GLN A 45 17.13 2.27 -6.10
N MET A 46 17.35 0.97 -6.33
CA MET A 46 16.29 -0.04 -6.19
C MET A 46 15.96 -0.30 -4.73
N VAL A 47 16.96 -0.27 -3.85
CA VAL A 47 16.76 -0.36 -2.40
C VAL A 47 15.98 0.85 -1.88
N LEU A 48 16.38 2.06 -2.31
CA LEU A 48 15.71 3.29 -1.91
C LEU A 48 14.24 3.30 -2.37
N PHE A 49 13.99 2.91 -3.63
CA PHE A 49 12.64 2.76 -4.16
C PHE A 49 11.83 1.75 -3.34
N ALA A 50 12.39 0.58 -3.04
CA ALA A 50 11.67 -0.46 -2.31
C ALA A 50 11.32 -0.03 -0.88
N LEU A 51 12.20 0.70 -0.20
CA LEU A 51 11.94 1.27 1.13
C LEU A 51 10.82 2.31 1.09
N ILE A 52 10.91 3.27 0.16
CA ILE A 52 9.89 4.33 0.00
C ILE A 52 8.53 3.69 -0.34
N SER A 53 8.48 2.81 -1.34
CA SER A 53 7.26 2.13 -1.75
C SER A 53 6.65 1.30 -0.63
N THR A 54 7.45 0.67 0.24
CA THR A 54 6.94 -0.09 1.39
C THR A 54 6.29 0.80 2.45
N VAL A 55 6.87 1.98 2.72
CA VAL A 55 6.28 2.96 3.66
C VAL A 55 5.01 3.59 3.09
N LEU A 56 4.99 3.84 1.76
CA LEU A 56 3.86 4.46 1.05
C LEU A 56 2.73 3.46 0.73
N TYR A 57 3.02 2.16 0.70
CA TYR A 57 2.09 1.11 0.30
C TYR A 57 0.75 1.12 1.06
N PRO A 58 0.69 1.28 2.40
CA PRO A 58 -0.57 1.34 3.13
C PRO A 58 -1.50 2.46 2.66
N TYR A 59 -0.94 3.60 2.22
CA TYR A 59 -1.71 4.73 1.70
C TYR A 59 -2.22 4.47 0.29
N ALA A 60 -1.39 3.88 -0.58
CA ALA A 60 -1.81 3.48 -1.92
C ALA A 60 -2.95 2.45 -1.86
N ARG A 61 -2.85 1.49 -0.93
CA ARG A 61 -3.89 0.49 -0.70
C ARG A 61 -5.21 1.10 -0.23
N PHE A 62 -5.16 2.09 0.65
CA PHE A 62 -6.35 2.81 1.10
C PHE A 62 -7.10 3.48 -0.06
N VAL A 63 -6.37 4.14 -0.97
CA VAL A 63 -6.98 4.75 -2.17
C VAL A 63 -7.60 3.68 -3.07
N TYR A 64 -6.87 2.60 -3.33
CA TYR A 64 -7.37 1.49 -4.15
C TYR A 64 -8.66 0.89 -3.57
N GLU A 65 -8.70 0.62 -2.27
CA GLU A 65 -9.90 0.08 -1.63
C GLU A 65 -11.06 1.07 -1.66
N GLY A 66 -10.80 2.38 -1.54
CA GLY A 66 -11.81 3.41 -1.74
C GLY A 66 -12.40 3.39 -3.16
N VAL A 67 -11.54 3.30 -4.19
CA VAL A 67 -11.97 3.23 -5.60
C VAL A 67 -12.72 1.93 -5.88
N MET A 68 -12.23 0.78 -5.41
CA MET A 68 -12.91 -0.50 -5.61
C MET A 68 -14.26 -0.57 -4.89
N ASN A 69 -14.36 0.00 -3.70
CA ASN A 69 -15.64 0.11 -2.98
C ASN A 69 -16.62 1.02 -3.73
N PHE A 70 -16.15 2.08 -4.39
CA PHE A 70 -16.99 2.91 -5.25
C PHE A 70 -17.47 2.17 -6.50
N ILE A 71 -16.60 1.40 -7.16
CA ILE A 71 -16.93 0.67 -8.39
C ILE A 71 -17.84 -0.54 -8.12
N LEU A 72 -17.47 -1.36 -7.14
CA LEU A 72 -18.17 -2.62 -6.84
C LEU A 72 -19.36 -2.40 -5.90
N GLY A 73 -19.36 -1.30 -5.12
CA GLY A 73 -20.38 -1.04 -4.12
C GLY A 73 -20.42 -2.12 -3.05
N ASN A 74 -21.62 -2.40 -2.54
CA ASN A 74 -21.87 -3.44 -1.53
C ASN A 74 -22.10 -4.84 -2.14
N ASN A 75 -21.59 -5.08 -3.36
CA ASN A 75 -21.77 -6.37 -4.04
C ASN A 75 -20.75 -7.40 -3.55
N VAL A 76 -21.24 -8.60 -3.19
CA VAL A 76 -20.39 -9.72 -2.78
C VAL A 76 -20.23 -10.68 -3.97
N PHE A 77 -19.01 -10.76 -4.49
CA PHE A 77 -18.67 -11.70 -5.56
C PHE A 77 -18.23 -13.04 -4.97
N PHE A 78 -18.95 -14.10 -5.32
CA PHE A 78 -18.57 -15.47 -4.97
C PHE A 78 -17.69 -16.05 -6.09
N VAL A 79 -16.40 -16.17 -5.80
CA VAL A 79 -15.39 -16.69 -6.73
C VAL A 79 -14.56 -17.74 -6.01
N ASN A 80 -13.92 -18.64 -6.77
CA ASN A 80 -13.03 -19.64 -6.20
C ASN A 80 -11.95 -18.97 -5.33
N ALA A 81 -11.68 -19.54 -4.15
CA ALA A 81 -10.70 -19.03 -3.19
C ALA A 81 -9.33 -18.79 -3.82
N ILE A 82 -8.87 -19.65 -4.73
CA ILE A 82 -7.58 -19.51 -5.42
C ILE A 82 -7.58 -18.24 -6.28
N VAL A 83 -8.65 -18.02 -7.06
CA VAL A 83 -8.79 -16.84 -7.93
C VAL A 83 -8.88 -15.57 -7.09
N MET A 84 -9.63 -15.61 -5.98
CA MET A 84 -9.75 -14.47 -5.06
C MET A 84 -8.41 -14.09 -4.41
N LEU A 85 -7.64 -15.08 -3.95
CA LEU A 85 -6.33 -14.86 -3.37
C LEU A 85 -5.34 -14.33 -4.40
N PHE A 86 -5.35 -14.88 -5.63
CA PHE A 86 -4.52 -14.39 -6.72
C PHE A 86 -4.84 -12.93 -7.06
N ALA A 87 -6.12 -12.58 -7.19
CA ALA A 87 -6.52 -11.19 -7.42
C ALA A 87 -6.08 -10.26 -6.28
N LYS A 88 -6.22 -10.69 -5.02
CA LYS A 88 -5.73 -9.92 -3.86
C LYS A 88 -4.23 -9.71 -3.90
N PHE A 89 -3.45 -10.74 -4.25
CA PHE A 89 -2.00 -10.62 -4.32
C PHE A 89 -1.55 -9.74 -5.49
N SER A 90 -2.15 -9.93 -6.67
CA SER A 90 -1.86 -9.11 -7.86
C SER A 90 -2.17 -7.62 -7.61
N THR A 91 -3.31 -7.31 -6.98
CA THR A 91 -3.65 -5.92 -6.64
C THR A 91 -2.73 -5.33 -5.58
N MET A 92 -2.26 -6.15 -4.63
CA MET A 92 -1.28 -5.76 -3.64
C MET A 92 0.09 -5.45 -4.28
N LEU A 93 0.55 -6.27 -5.23
CA LEU A 93 1.77 -6.01 -6.02
C LEU A 93 1.65 -4.71 -6.83
N ILE A 94 0.53 -4.50 -7.52
CA ILE A 94 0.27 -3.28 -8.31
C ILE A 94 0.29 -2.04 -7.39
N CYS A 95 -0.42 -2.09 -6.26
CA CYS A 95 -0.44 -0.98 -5.30
C CYS A 95 0.95 -0.69 -4.71
N TRP A 96 1.78 -1.72 -4.51
CA TRP A 96 3.15 -1.55 -4.03
C TRP A 96 4.07 -0.95 -5.10
N ALA A 97 4.00 -1.44 -6.34
CA ALA A 97 4.81 -0.93 -7.46
C ALA A 97 4.46 0.52 -7.82
N PHE A 98 3.17 0.88 -7.77
CA PHE A 98 2.70 2.24 -8.05
C PHE A 98 2.51 3.09 -6.78
N ALA A 99 3.06 2.66 -5.63
CA ALA A 99 2.87 3.35 -4.36
C ALA A 99 3.30 4.82 -4.41
N ILE A 100 4.40 5.12 -5.09
CA ILE A 100 4.92 6.49 -5.22
C ILE A 100 3.93 7.43 -5.91
N PHE A 101 3.13 6.93 -6.86
CA PHE A 101 2.17 7.74 -7.61
C PHE A 101 0.80 7.80 -6.92
N ILE A 102 0.35 6.69 -6.32
CA ILE A 102 -0.99 6.57 -5.75
C ILE A 102 -1.03 7.12 -4.30
N ALA A 103 0.03 6.93 -3.51
CA ALA A 103 0.06 7.37 -2.12
C ALA A 103 -0.09 8.89 -1.91
N PRO A 104 0.50 9.78 -2.75
CA PRO A 104 0.26 11.22 -2.64
C PRO A 104 -1.22 11.59 -2.72
N ILE A 105 -2.00 10.92 -3.57
CA ILE A 105 -3.44 11.12 -3.70
C ILE A 105 -4.13 10.75 -2.38
N GLY A 106 -3.74 9.63 -1.77
CA GLY A 106 -4.26 9.18 -0.48
C GLY A 106 -3.94 10.14 0.66
N LEU A 107 -2.71 10.66 0.71
CA LEU A 107 -2.27 11.64 1.71
C LEU A 107 -3.04 12.96 1.59
N VAL A 108 -3.21 13.49 0.38
CA VAL A 108 -4.00 14.71 0.12
C VAL A 108 -5.47 14.50 0.50
N TYR A 109 -6.05 13.35 0.14
CA TYR A 109 -7.43 13.03 0.50
C TYR A 109 -7.65 12.97 2.01
N LEU A 110 -6.75 12.31 2.75
CA LEU A 110 -6.80 12.25 4.21
C LEU A 110 -6.66 13.64 4.85
N TYR A 111 -5.75 14.47 4.33
CA TYR A 111 -5.56 15.84 4.79
C TYR A 111 -6.83 16.70 4.62
N LEU A 112 -7.47 16.65 3.45
CA LEU A 112 -8.70 17.41 3.17
C LEU A 112 -9.87 16.93 4.02
N ARG A 113 -10.02 15.62 4.22
CA ARG A 113 -11.12 15.05 5.03
C ARG A 113 -11.05 15.50 6.48
N HIS A 114 -9.85 15.57 7.06
CA HIS A 114 -9.68 16.04 8.44
C HIS A 114 -9.68 17.58 8.54
N SER A 115 -9.40 18.30 7.45
CA SER A 115 -9.53 19.77 7.43
C SER A 115 -10.99 20.26 7.36
N ARG A 116 -11.95 19.38 7.07
CA ARG A 116 -13.39 19.71 7.01
C ARG A 116 -14.22 19.14 8.17
N ALA A 117 -13.59 18.52 9.17
CA ALA A 117 -14.22 18.03 10.39
C ALA A 117 -13.98 18.99 11.55
#